data_AF-A0A9E7W903-F1
#
_entry.id   AF-A0A9E7W903-F1
#
_cell.length_a   1.000
_cell.length_b   1.000
_cell.length_c   1.000
_cell.angle_alpha   90.00
_cell.angle_beta   90.00
_cell.angle_gamma   90.00
#
_symmetry.space_group_name_H-M   'P 1'
#
loop_
_entity.id
_entity.type
_entity.pdbx_description
1 polymer ?
#
loop_
_entity_poly.entity_id
_entity_poly.type
_entity_poly.pdbx_seq_one_letter_code
_entity_poly.pdbx_strand_id
1 'polypeptide(L)'
;MPPSPLTVRAASSIALFLLLLFVPVGQSLAAFGSNSLGGQDFLPVDEALPFSSTTTDNGVLLRWDTAPEHYLYKERIEVEAVTEGVTLSDPEFSLAGVETEDPYFGTVNVFYEPVEAAVELSLPEGIREATLQVTYQGCAKAGLCYPPQTREVLYYASGKNKAASQAPAPDTNSGNQPPSPVAEGKADLESASGLAGFLSEQSLAIIALVFLALGLGLTFTPCVLPMVPIISTLVSSHNTRSSGQALVLAFSYVLGMALTYAAAGVITGLLGASFNLQAQLQSPWILGTFAALFVLFALAMFNVFDLQLPQGIQNRLNQASQNLSGGRVASVFGIGALSALVVSPCVSAPLAGSLLYISTTQDAVVGGVALFSLGLGMGVPLILVAVGGRKLLPKTGPWMNVVKAFYGIMLLAVAIWLVERMVPAWLALTLWGVLAAITGVQLGAFDQARAGWQRTWKGAGLMLFAWGLALLAGALSGASDPLRPLAPFIAGGTSPGGTTTLEHARFDRIEEPDIIRARLAEAGEQGRPVILDFYADWCISCKVMEREVFSQPGVIAAMEPYTLLQIDMTDNTPEQQALLDELGLFGPPAILFYNPGGSEVQNLRVLGEMDREAFLEHLGKAEALL
;
A
#
# COMPACT_ATOMS: atom_id res chain seq x y z
N MET A 1 -20.89 18.36 -46.61
CA MET A 1 -21.53 19.56 -46.03
C MET A 1 -20.67 20.08 -44.89
N PRO A 2 -20.42 21.39 -44.78
CA PRO A 2 -19.75 21.95 -43.60
C PRO A 2 -20.69 21.91 -42.37
N PRO A 3 -20.17 21.69 -41.14
CA PRO A 3 -20.97 21.75 -39.92
C PRO A 3 -21.41 23.19 -39.58
N SER A 4 -22.54 23.33 -38.90
CA SER A 4 -23.16 24.63 -38.61
C SER A 4 -22.48 25.38 -37.44
N PRO A 5 -22.43 26.73 -37.46
CA PRO A 5 -21.65 27.53 -36.51
C PRO A 5 -22.11 27.42 -35.04
N LEU A 6 -23.32 26.92 -34.79
CA LEU A 6 -23.82 26.66 -33.43
C LEU A 6 -23.06 25.51 -32.74
N THR A 7 -22.68 24.47 -33.48
CA THR A 7 -21.87 23.36 -32.93
C THR A 7 -20.47 23.83 -32.54
N VAL A 8 -19.89 24.73 -33.34
CA VAL A 8 -18.57 25.33 -33.08
C VAL A 8 -18.59 26.18 -31.80
N ARG A 9 -19.65 26.96 -31.56
CA ARG A 9 -19.78 27.74 -30.30
C ARG A 9 -19.97 26.86 -29.07
N ALA A 10 -20.81 25.82 -29.13
CA ALA A 10 -20.97 24.88 -28.02
C ALA A 10 -19.65 24.15 -27.70
N ALA A 11 -18.94 23.67 -28.73
CA ALA A 11 -17.62 23.07 -28.58
C ALA A 11 -16.59 24.07 -28.03
N SER A 12 -16.65 25.35 -28.46
CA SER A 12 -15.76 26.41 -27.95
C SER A 12 -16.02 26.72 -26.47
N SER A 13 -17.26 26.71 -25.99
CA SER A 13 -17.55 26.91 -24.56
C SER A 13 -17.07 25.73 -23.72
N ILE A 14 -17.27 24.50 -24.19
CA ILE A 14 -16.80 23.29 -23.49
C ILE A 14 -15.26 23.19 -23.52
N ALA A 15 -14.63 23.54 -24.64
CA ALA A 15 -13.18 23.61 -24.77
C ALA A 15 -12.57 24.74 -23.92
N LEU A 16 -13.21 25.90 -23.81
CA LEU A 16 -12.78 26.97 -22.92
C LEU A 16 -12.92 26.56 -21.44
N PHE A 17 -13.97 25.81 -21.08
CA PHE A 17 -14.15 25.27 -19.73
C PHE A 17 -13.11 24.19 -19.40
N LEU A 18 -12.78 23.31 -20.35
CA LEU A 18 -11.67 22.35 -20.22
C LEU A 18 -10.31 23.05 -20.15
N LEU A 19 -10.09 24.11 -20.92
CA LEU A 19 -8.83 24.88 -20.87
C LEU A 19 -8.71 25.63 -19.53
N LEU A 20 -9.80 26.23 -19.03
CA LEU A 20 -9.86 26.86 -17.71
C LEU A 20 -9.75 25.87 -16.54
N LEU A 21 -10.04 24.58 -16.76
CA LEU A 21 -9.71 23.51 -15.81
C LEU A 21 -8.24 23.09 -15.89
N PHE A 22 -7.61 23.10 -17.07
CA PHE A 22 -6.20 22.72 -17.23
C PHE A 22 -5.20 23.83 -16.85
N VAL A 23 -5.55 25.10 -16.99
CA VAL A 23 -4.65 26.24 -16.71
C VAL A 23 -4.25 26.39 -15.23
N PRO A 24 -5.14 26.27 -14.21
CA PRO A 24 -4.73 26.36 -12.81
C PRO A 24 -3.98 25.11 -12.31
N VAL A 25 -4.25 23.94 -12.90
CA VAL A 25 -3.59 22.67 -12.53
C VAL A 25 -2.06 22.76 -12.68
N GLY A 26 -1.57 23.50 -13.67
CA GLY A 26 -0.14 23.78 -13.85
C GLY A 26 0.52 24.68 -12.80
N GLN A 27 -0.26 25.28 -11.88
CA GLN A 27 0.26 26.06 -10.74
C GLN A 27 -0.12 25.48 -9.38
N SER A 28 -1.20 24.70 -9.27
CA SER A 28 -1.52 23.97 -8.04
C SER A 28 -0.66 22.71 -7.81
N LEU A 29 -0.16 22.04 -8.87
CA LEU A 29 0.76 20.90 -8.67
C LEU A 29 2.13 21.28 -8.09
N ALA A 30 2.50 22.57 -8.09
CA ALA A 30 3.70 23.04 -7.38
C ALA A 30 3.51 23.11 -5.84
N ALA A 31 2.29 22.89 -5.34
CA ALA A 31 1.97 22.82 -3.91
C ALA A 31 1.67 21.40 -3.39
N PHE A 32 1.68 20.39 -4.28
CA PHE A 32 1.55 18.96 -3.94
C PHE A 32 2.91 18.23 -4.04
N GLY A 33 4.02 18.97 -3.94
CA GLY A 33 5.38 18.46 -4.04
C GLY A 33 6.00 17.96 -2.72
N SER A 34 5.19 17.81 -1.68
CA SER A 34 5.62 17.43 -0.33
C SER A 34 4.46 16.81 0.46
N ASN A 35 4.41 15.48 0.55
CA ASN A 35 3.94 14.64 1.68
C ASN A 35 3.48 13.24 1.23
N SER A 36 4.04 12.21 1.89
CA SER A 36 3.52 10.83 2.06
C SER A 36 3.26 9.92 0.84
N LEU A 37 3.71 8.66 0.93
CA LEU A 37 3.45 7.61 -0.08
C LEU A 37 3.23 6.21 0.53
N GLY A 38 1.98 5.79 0.68
CA GLY A 38 1.53 4.38 0.70
C GLY A 38 1.20 3.86 -0.72
N GLY A 39 1.06 2.56 -1.01
CA GLY A 39 1.26 1.33 -0.22
C GLY A 39 1.46 0.13 -1.18
N GLN A 40 2.22 -0.91 -0.78
CA GLN A 40 2.35 -2.19 -1.50
C GLN A 40 2.55 -3.35 -0.53
N ASP A 41 2.42 -4.58 -1.05
CA ASP A 41 1.50 -5.53 -0.47
C ASP A 41 2.15 -6.94 -0.40
N PHE A 42 2.21 -7.61 0.78
CA PHE A 42 2.99 -8.85 1.03
C PHE A 42 2.26 -9.98 1.79
N LEU A 43 2.60 -11.26 1.53
CA LEU A 43 2.03 -12.43 2.24
C LEU A 43 2.63 -12.57 3.66
N PRO A 44 1.92 -13.16 4.64
CA PRO A 44 2.51 -13.55 5.93
C PRO A 44 3.49 -14.71 5.76
N VAL A 45 4.57 -14.72 6.56
CA VAL A 45 5.73 -15.61 6.33
C VAL A 45 5.37 -17.09 6.45
N ASP A 46 4.50 -17.45 7.40
CA ASP A 46 3.96 -18.80 7.62
C ASP A 46 3.28 -19.42 6.38
N GLU A 47 2.77 -18.60 5.46
CA GLU A 47 2.15 -19.06 4.20
C GLU A 47 3.15 -19.11 3.03
N ALA A 48 4.22 -18.31 3.06
CA ALA A 48 5.25 -18.26 2.03
C ALA A 48 6.37 -19.30 2.23
N LEU A 49 6.72 -19.57 3.48
CA LEU A 49 7.75 -20.52 3.92
C LEU A 49 7.18 -21.46 4.99
N PRO A 50 6.16 -22.29 4.64
CA PRO A 50 5.54 -23.21 5.59
C PRO A 50 6.55 -24.25 6.08
N PHE A 51 6.88 -24.12 7.36
CA PHE A 51 7.84 -24.95 8.06
C PHE A 51 7.14 -26.08 8.83
N SER A 52 7.70 -27.29 8.76
CA SER A 52 7.25 -28.41 9.57
C SER A 52 8.43 -29.24 10.06
N SER A 53 8.34 -29.69 11.31
CA SER A 53 9.34 -30.53 11.97
C SER A 53 8.75 -31.90 12.30
N THR A 54 9.37 -32.98 11.83
CA THR A 54 9.00 -34.35 12.19
C THR A 54 10.13 -34.99 12.99
N THR A 55 9.83 -35.47 14.21
CA THR A 55 10.80 -36.23 14.99
C THR A 55 11.00 -37.62 14.40
N THR A 56 12.26 -38.06 14.35
CA THR A 56 12.69 -39.38 13.86
C THR A 56 13.39 -40.13 14.99
N ASP A 57 13.66 -41.43 14.79
CA ASP A 57 14.23 -42.29 15.85
C ASP A 57 15.60 -41.79 16.39
N ASN A 58 16.34 -40.97 15.63
CA ASN A 58 17.70 -40.51 15.96
C ASN A 58 17.92 -38.97 15.78
N GLY A 59 16.88 -38.20 15.48
CA GLY A 59 17.02 -36.78 15.15
C GLY A 59 15.73 -36.09 14.73
N VAL A 60 15.83 -34.91 14.11
CA VAL A 60 14.70 -34.16 13.55
C VAL A 60 14.84 -34.04 12.04
N LEU A 61 13.75 -34.33 11.33
CA LEU A 61 13.59 -33.96 9.92
C LEU A 61 12.89 -32.59 9.84
N LEU A 62 13.61 -31.59 9.37
CA LEU A 62 13.11 -30.24 9.12
C LEU A 62 12.69 -30.14 7.65
N ARG A 63 11.50 -29.60 7.38
CA ARG A 63 10.93 -29.52 6.04
C ARG A 63 10.35 -28.13 5.80
N TRP A 64 10.84 -27.48 4.73
CA TRP A 64 10.32 -26.21 4.22
C TRP A 64 9.65 -26.47 2.88
N ASP A 65 8.31 -26.39 2.84
CA ASP A 65 7.53 -26.48 1.60
C ASP A 65 7.49 -25.13 0.88
N THR A 66 8.67 -24.61 0.53
CA THR A 66 8.88 -23.28 -0.08
C THR A 66 7.89 -23.00 -1.21
N ALA A 67 7.09 -21.94 -1.06
CA ALA A 67 6.04 -21.61 -2.01
C ALA A 67 6.62 -21.18 -3.38
N PRO A 68 5.91 -21.40 -4.50
CA PRO A 68 6.33 -20.90 -5.81
C PRO A 68 6.63 -19.40 -5.81
N GLU A 69 7.63 -19.00 -6.59
CA GLU A 69 8.20 -17.63 -6.64
C GLU A 69 8.77 -17.08 -5.32
N HIS A 70 8.95 -17.93 -4.32
CA HIS A 70 9.79 -17.69 -3.16
C HIS A 70 11.07 -18.55 -3.24
N TYR A 71 12.04 -18.24 -2.39
CA TYR A 71 13.25 -19.03 -2.22
C TYR A 71 13.81 -18.89 -0.82
N LEU A 72 14.47 -19.95 -0.34
CA LEU A 72 15.07 -20.04 0.98
C LEU A 72 16.60 -19.97 0.85
N TYR A 73 17.27 -19.13 1.64
CA TYR A 73 18.74 -19.04 1.60
C TYR A 73 19.37 -20.23 2.32
N LYS A 74 20.19 -21.02 1.61
CA LYS A 74 20.93 -22.14 2.21
C LYS A 74 21.90 -21.67 3.29
N GLU A 75 22.54 -20.51 3.07
CA GLU A 75 23.44 -19.88 4.05
C GLU A 75 22.72 -19.17 5.21
N ARG A 76 21.37 -19.14 5.26
CA ARG A 76 20.59 -18.62 6.38
C ARG A 76 19.52 -19.62 6.84
N ILE A 77 19.94 -20.87 6.99
CA ILE A 77 19.21 -21.93 7.70
C ILE A 77 20.14 -22.40 8.82
N GLU A 78 19.87 -21.96 10.03
CA GLU A 78 20.67 -22.25 11.21
C GLU A 78 19.84 -23.08 12.20
N VAL A 79 20.50 -24.04 12.85
CA VAL A 79 19.86 -24.99 13.78
C VAL A 79 20.75 -25.09 15.01
N GLU A 80 20.28 -24.55 16.13
CA GLU A 80 21.00 -24.57 17.40
C GLU A 80 20.26 -25.39 18.46
N ALA A 81 20.99 -25.90 19.44
CA ALA A 81 20.44 -26.65 20.57
C ALA A 81 20.45 -25.77 21.82
N VAL A 82 19.27 -25.37 22.29
CA VAL A 82 19.08 -24.54 23.49
C VAL A 82 19.35 -25.35 24.78
N THR A 83 19.40 -26.68 24.67
CA THR A 83 19.63 -27.60 25.80
C THR A 83 21.12 -27.92 25.96
N GLU A 84 21.73 -27.50 27.07
CA GLU A 84 23.15 -27.72 27.36
C GLU A 84 23.59 -29.19 27.20
N GLY A 85 24.72 -29.39 26.54
CA GLY A 85 25.35 -30.70 26.37
C GLY A 85 24.79 -31.58 25.25
N VAL A 86 23.74 -31.14 24.54
CA VAL A 86 23.31 -31.77 23.28
C VAL A 86 24.30 -31.37 22.18
N THR A 87 24.71 -32.33 21.35
CA THR A 87 25.52 -32.06 20.15
C THR A 87 24.74 -32.37 18.89
N LEU A 88 24.78 -31.42 17.95
CA LEU A 88 24.12 -31.50 16.65
C LEU A 88 25.12 -31.93 15.57
N SER A 89 24.59 -32.55 14.51
CA SER A 89 25.28 -32.68 13.22
C SER A 89 24.98 -31.47 12.34
N ASP A 90 25.87 -31.17 11.38
CA ASP A 90 25.57 -30.22 10.31
C ASP A 90 24.32 -30.68 9.54
N PRO A 91 23.40 -29.78 9.15
CA PRO A 91 22.15 -30.15 8.48
C PRO A 91 22.40 -30.77 7.09
N GLU A 92 22.04 -32.04 6.91
CA GLU A 92 22.13 -32.71 5.60
C GLU A 92 20.91 -32.37 4.75
N PHE A 93 21.08 -31.39 3.86
CA PHE A 93 20.05 -30.94 2.91
C PHE A 93 19.83 -31.94 1.77
N SER A 94 18.57 -32.23 1.46
CA SER A 94 18.16 -33.12 0.35
C SER A 94 18.46 -32.56 -1.05
N LEU A 95 18.84 -31.28 -1.14
CA LEU A 95 19.20 -30.57 -2.37
C LEU A 95 20.56 -29.85 -2.20
N ALA A 96 21.30 -29.70 -3.29
CA ALA A 96 22.60 -29.03 -3.26
C ALA A 96 22.50 -27.50 -3.05
N GLY A 97 21.40 -26.89 -3.46
CA GLY A 97 21.23 -25.44 -3.64
C GLY A 97 21.48 -25.03 -5.09
N VAL A 98 20.96 -23.86 -5.47
CA VAL A 98 21.24 -23.19 -6.75
C VAL A 98 21.97 -21.89 -6.45
N GLU A 99 23.12 -21.69 -7.07
CA GLU A 99 23.91 -20.46 -6.97
C GLU A 99 23.21 -19.32 -7.74
N THR A 100 22.82 -18.27 -7.02
CA THR A 100 22.05 -17.12 -7.52
C THR A 100 22.74 -15.82 -7.13
N GLU A 101 22.78 -14.85 -8.03
CA GLU A 101 23.26 -13.50 -7.76
C GLU A 101 22.07 -12.62 -7.31
N ASP A 102 21.96 -12.37 -6.01
CA ASP A 102 20.92 -11.51 -5.42
C ASP A 102 21.33 -10.01 -5.48
N PRO A 103 20.42 -9.07 -5.83
CA PRO A 103 20.74 -7.64 -5.94
C PRO A 103 21.19 -6.94 -4.65
N TYR A 104 21.00 -7.54 -3.48
CA TYR A 104 21.33 -6.98 -2.17
C TYR A 104 22.44 -7.75 -1.46
N PHE A 105 22.44 -9.09 -1.56
CA PHE A 105 23.39 -9.95 -0.85
C PHE A 105 24.51 -10.55 -1.72
N GLY A 106 24.46 -10.38 -3.05
CA GLY A 106 25.47 -10.90 -3.96
C GLY A 106 25.30 -12.38 -4.27
N THR A 107 26.39 -13.11 -4.52
CA THR A 107 26.32 -14.54 -4.90
C THR A 107 26.05 -15.42 -3.68
N VAL A 108 24.89 -16.07 -3.67
CA VAL A 108 24.34 -16.86 -2.54
C VAL A 108 23.67 -18.14 -3.05
N ASN A 109 23.64 -19.20 -2.24
CA ASN A 109 22.98 -20.45 -2.58
C ASN A 109 21.53 -20.48 -2.07
N VAL A 110 20.58 -20.78 -2.95
CA VAL A 110 19.15 -20.74 -2.64
C VAL A 110 18.41 -22.03 -3.03
N PHE A 111 17.33 -22.32 -2.31
CA PHE A 111 16.39 -23.40 -2.60
C PHE A 111 15.10 -22.84 -3.19
N TYR A 112 14.79 -23.20 -4.45
CA TYR A 112 13.54 -22.87 -5.16
C TYR A 112 12.50 -23.99 -5.11
N GLU A 113 12.90 -25.20 -4.72
CA GLU A 113 12.04 -26.38 -4.57
C GLU A 113 11.95 -26.75 -3.08
N PRO A 114 10.88 -27.42 -2.62
CA PRO A 114 10.75 -27.89 -1.25
C PRO A 114 11.97 -28.68 -0.79
N VAL A 115 12.57 -28.26 0.31
CA VAL A 115 13.81 -28.84 0.85
C VAL A 115 13.55 -29.49 2.20
N GLU A 116 14.17 -30.64 2.40
CA GLU A 116 14.22 -31.34 3.68
C GLU A 116 15.68 -31.32 4.17
N ALA A 117 15.89 -31.02 5.44
CA ALA A 117 17.18 -31.16 6.11
C ALA A 117 17.05 -32.18 7.24
N ALA A 118 17.92 -33.19 7.23
CA ALA A 118 18.07 -34.12 8.34
C ALA A 118 19.09 -33.56 9.34
N VAL A 119 18.74 -33.55 10.62
CA VAL A 119 19.63 -33.18 11.72
C VAL A 119 19.62 -34.31 12.75
N GLU A 120 20.72 -35.04 12.86
CA GLU A 120 20.92 -36.04 13.92
C GLU A 120 21.31 -35.36 15.24
N LEU A 121 20.76 -35.87 16.35
CA LEU A 121 20.99 -35.35 17.70
C LEU A 121 21.72 -36.40 18.54
N SER A 122 22.87 -36.04 19.12
CA SER A 122 23.49 -36.85 20.18
C SER A 122 23.20 -36.25 21.55
N LEU A 123 22.34 -36.94 22.31
CA LEU A 123 21.91 -36.57 23.66
C LEU A 123 22.86 -37.19 24.72
N PRO A 124 23.27 -36.43 25.75
CA PRO A 124 24.05 -36.96 26.86
C PRO A 124 23.20 -37.84 27.80
N GLU A 125 23.83 -38.78 28.51
CA GLU A 125 23.13 -39.75 29.37
C GLU A 125 22.29 -39.07 30.46
N GLY A 126 20.96 -39.09 30.27
CA GLY A 126 19.97 -38.60 31.24
C GLY A 126 18.92 -37.66 30.64
N ILE A 127 19.26 -36.96 29.55
CA ILE A 127 18.33 -36.04 28.87
C ILE A 127 17.35 -36.83 27.99
N ARG A 128 16.07 -36.44 27.99
CA ARG A 128 14.97 -37.10 27.24
C ARG A 128 14.15 -36.16 26.36
N GLU A 129 14.37 -34.87 26.52
CA GLU A 129 13.76 -33.79 25.75
C GLU A 129 14.85 -32.77 25.46
N ALA A 130 14.87 -32.24 24.24
CA ALA A 130 15.81 -31.21 23.81
C ALA A 130 15.06 -30.18 22.96
N THR A 131 15.25 -28.91 23.28
CA THR A 131 14.72 -27.79 22.48
C THR A 131 15.74 -27.40 21.43
N LEU A 132 15.35 -27.46 20.16
CA LEU A 132 16.09 -26.90 19.04
C LEU A 132 15.49 -25.56 18.65
N GLN A 133 16.36 -24.63 18.27
CA GLN A 133 15.99 -23.33 17.72
C GLN A 133 16.36 -23.36 16.23
N VAL A 134 15.36 -23.27 15.37
CA VAL A 134 15.55 -23.31 13.91
C VAL A 134 15.27 -21.92 13.36
N THR A 135 16.33 -21.23 12.93
CA THR A 135 16.25 -19.90 12.30
C THR A 135 16.36 -20.06 10.79
N TYR A 136 15.41 -19.52 10.04
CA TYR A 136 15.44 -19.59 8.58
C TYR A 136 14.95 -18.30 7.91
N GLN A 137 15.62 -17.88 6.84
CA GLN A 137 15.21 -16.72 6.04
C GLN A 137 15.04 -17.06 4.55
N GLY A 138 14.01 -16.49 3.94
CA GLY A 138 13.77 -16.55 2.51
C GLY A 138 13.05 -15.30 2.00
N CYS A 139 13.10 -15.09 0.70
CA CYS A 139 12.54 -13.91 0.04
C CYS A 139 11.55 -14.29 -1.05
N ALA A 140 10.60 -13.39 -1.31
CA ALA A 140 9.86 -13.39 -2.55
C ALA A 140 10.74 -12.86 -3.69
N LYS A 141 10.70 -13.48 -4.87
CA LYS A 141 11.32 -12.93 -6.10
C LYS A 141 10.76 -11.55 -6.48
N ALA A 142 9.65 -11.13 -5.86
CA ALA A 142 9.04 -9.80 -5.95
C ALA A 142 9.78 -8.70 -5.17
N GLY A 143 10.98 -8.95 -4.63
CA GLY A 143 11.84 -7.93 -4.03
C GLY A 143 11.52 -7.58 -2.57
N LEU A 144 10.77 -8.44 -1.87
CA LEU A 144 10.66 -8.42 -0.42
C LEU A 144 11.30 -9.67 0.16
N CYS A 145 12.29 -9.47 1.05
CA CYS A 145 12.76 -10.49 1.96
C CYS A 145 11.90 -10.50 3.22
N TYR A 146 11.58 -11.69 3.71
CA TYR A 146 10.85 -11.84 4.97
C TYR A 146 11.80 -11.72 6.17
N PRO A 147 11.31 -11.22 7.32
CA PRO A 147 12.06 -11.27 8.56
C PRO A 147 12.44 -12.73 8.90
N PRO A 148 13.68 -13.00 9.35
CA PRO A 148 14.13 -14.33 9.71
C PRO A 148 13.18 -14.97 10.72
N GLN A 149 12.76 -16.20 10.43
CA GLN A 149 11.78 -16.93 11.22
C GLN A 149 12.48 -17.90 12.15
N THR A 150 12.41 -17.62 13.44
CA THR A 150 12.89 -18.50 14.50
C THR A 150 11.74 -19.38 14.97
N ARG A 151 11.92 -20.70 14.96
CA ARG A 151 10.92 -21.69 15.41
C ARG A 151 11.54 -22.66 16.41
N GLU A 152 10.93 -22.75 17.59
CA GLU A 152 11.27 -23.80 18.57
C GLU A 152 10.74 -25.16 18.10
N VAL A 153 11.59 -26.18 18.15
CA VAL A 153 11.25 -27.57 17.88
C VAL A 153 11.63 -28.43 19.09
N LEU A 154 10.62 -28.98 19.75
CA LEU A 154 10.79 -29.89 20.88
C LEU A 154 11.05 -31.32 20.39
N TYR A 155 12.31 -31.73 20.39
CA TYR A 155 12.65 -33.14 20.23
C TYR A 155 12.39 -33.88 21.54
N TYR A 156 11.45 -34.83 21.50
CA TYR A 156 11.29 -35.83 22.55
C TYR A 156 11.93 -37.15 22.12
N ALA A 157 12.75 -37.75 22.98
CA ALA A 157 13.26 -39.12 22.84
C ALA A 157 12.12 -40.14 23.08
N SER A 158 11.09 -40.06 22.24
CA SER A 158 9.78 -40.65 22.48
C SER A 158 9.69 -42.06 21.91
N GLY A 159 9.77 -43.05 22.81
CA GLY A 159 9.49 -44.44 22.51
C GLY A 159 8.03 -44.68 22.11
N LYS A 160 7.67 -44.31 20.87
CA LYS A 160 6.41 -44.58 20.16
C LYS A 160 5.13 -44.16 20.90
N ASN A 161 4.68 -42.91 20.71
CA ASN A 161 3.25 -42.60 20.49
C ASN A 161 2.98 -41.18 19.96
N LYS A 162 1.85 -41.03 19.24
CA LYS A 162 1.32 -39.74 18.77
C LYS A 162 0.43 -39.06 19.82
N ALA A 163 0.58 -37.76 19.99
CA ALA A 163 -0.49 -36.83 20.35
C ALA A 163 -0.11 -35.40 19.89
N ALA A 164 -1.11 -34.55 19.64
CA ALA A 164 -0.92 -33.12 19.42
C ALA A 164 -1.62 -32.35 20.55
N SER A 165 -1.11 -31.18 20.91
CA SER A 165 -1.69 -30.29 21.93
C SER A 165 -2.19 -28.98 21.31
N GLN A 166 -3.21 -28.39 21.92
CA GLN A 166 -3.89 -27.18 21.46
C GLN A 166 -3.70 -26.03 22.46
N ALA A 167 -3.75 -24.78 21.97
CA ALA A 167 -3.58 -23.58 22.80
C ALA A 167 -4.85 -23.25 23.65
N PRO A 168 -4.70 -22.60 24.82
CA PRO A 168 -5.82 -22.06 25.60
C PRO A 168 -6.35 -20.71 25.06
N ALA A 169 -7.50 -20.27 25.58
CA ALA A 169 -8.16 -18.99 25.25
C ALA A 169 -8.15 -18.01 26.45
N PRO A 170 -8.37 -16.69 26.25
CA PRO A 170 -8.06 -15.66 27.25
C PRO A 170 -9.18 -15.32 28.25
N ASP A 171 -8.79 -14.73 29.39
CA ASP A 171 -9.66 -14.22 30.45
C ASP A 171 -9.99 -12.71 30.31
N THR A 172 -11.13 -12.29 30.87
CA THR A 172 -11.62 -10.89 30.88
C THR A 172 -11.52 -10.24 32.25
N ASN A 173 -11.13 -8.95 32.31
CA ASN A 173 -11.70 -7.93 33.22
C ASN A 173 -11.17 -6.50 32.91
N SER A 174 -11.94 -5.46 33.25
CA SER A 174 -11.71 -4.04 32.87
C SER A 174 -11.18 -3.13 33.99
N GLY A 175 -10.64 -1.94 33.65
CA GLY A 175 -10.25 -0.89 34.62
C GLY A 175 -10.31 0.57 34.10
N ASN A 176 -11.13 1.41 34.76
CA ASN A 176 -11.40 2.86 34.57
C ASN A 176 -10.24 3.77 35.14
N GLN A 177 -10.05 5.11 34.97
CA GLN A 177 -10.63 6.31 34.29
C GLN A 177 -9.97 7.58 34.95
N PRO A 178 -9.96 8.89 34.49
CA PRO A 178 -10.53 9.62 33.32
C PRO A 178 -9.51 10.48 32.47
N PRO A 179 -9.96 11.26 31.45
CA PRO A 179 -9.13 12.19 30.64
C PRO A 179 -9.35 13.71 30.90
N SER A 180 -8.40 14.57 30.46
CA SER A 180 -8.52 16.04 30.11
C SER A 180 -7.12 16.73 30.05
N PRO A 181 -6.90 17.92 29.42
CA PRO A 181 -7.76 18.72 28.51
C PRO A 181 -7.09 19.09 27.15
N VAL A 182 -7.77 19.90 26.33
CA VAL A 182 -7.44 20.29 24.94
C VAL A 182 -6.72 21.65 24.83
N ALA A 183 -5.98 21.88 23.73
CA ALA A 183 -5.66 23.21 23.19
C ALA A 183 -5.96 23.26 21.66
N GLU A 184 -6.50 24.37 21.16
CA GLU A 184 -7.06 24.51 19.79
C GLU A 184 -6.00 24.84 18.72
N GLY A 185 -6.13 24.31 17.48
CA GLY A 185 -5.07 24.51 16.47
C GLY A 185 -5.31 24.22 14.97
N LYS A 186 -6.56 24.17 14.47
CA LYS A 186 -6.94 23.68 13.10
C LYS A 186 -6.87 22.15 12.95
N ALA A 187 -7.62 21.62 11.98
CA ALA A 187 -7.65 20.20 11.64
C ALA A 187 -7.21 20.00 10.18
N ASP A 188 -6.09 19.30 9.98
CA ASP A 188 -5.57 18.99 8.65
C ASP A 188 -6.23 17.71 8.09
N LEU A 189 -7.17 17.92 7.16
CA LEU A 189 -8.02 16.89 6.57
C LEU A 189 -7.33 16.06 5.47
N GLU A 190 -6.05 16.31 5.19
CA GLU A 190 -5.25 15.56 4.20
C GLU A 190 -4.48 14.38 4.80
N SER A 191 -4.35 14.30 6.14
CA SER A 191 -3.69 13.20 6.83
C SER A 191 -4.69 12.22 7.46
N ALA A 192 -4.37 10.93 7.44
CA ALA A 192 -5.18 9.88 8.05
C ALA A 192 -5.34 10.08 9.57
N SER A 193 -4.29 10.58 10.23
CA SER A 193 -4.24 10.90 11.66
C SER A 193 -5.02 12.18 12.02
N GLY A 194 -4.86 13.26 11.24
CA GLY A 194 -5.59 14.52 11.46
C GLY A 194 -7.11 14.36 11.32
N LEU A 195 -7.56 13.52 10.37
CA LEU A 195 -8.96 13.12 10.27
C LEU A 195 -9.43 12.32 11.51
N ALA A 196 -8.65 11.35 11.98
CA ALA A 196 -9.00 10.54 13.15
C ALA A 196 -9.15 11.39 14.43
N GLY A 197 -8.23 12.33 14.67
CA GLY A 197 -8.30 13.25 15.82
C GLY A 197 -9.52 14.17 15.79
N PHE A 198 -9.90 14.67 14.62
CA PHE A 198 -11.13 15.46 14.46
C PHE A 198 -12.42 14.63 14.66
N LEU A 199 -12.38 13.33 14.38
CA LEU A 199 -13.52 12.43 14.56
C LEU A 199 -13.72 12.05 16.05
N SER A 200 -12.65 11.91 16.85
CA SER A 200 -12.75 11.47 18.25
C SER A 200 -13.53 12.40 19.19
N GLU A 201 -13.59 13.70 18.90
CA GLU A 201 -14.38 14.65 19.71
C GLU A 201 -15.81 14.85 19.17
N GLN A 202 -16.17 14.23 18.05
CA GLN A 202 -17.38 14.58 17.29
C GLN A 202 -18.53 13.60 17.43
N SER A 203 -19.75 14.15 17.38
CA SER A 203 -20.97 13.34 17.44
C SER A 203 -21.14 12.44 16.20
N LEU A 204 -21.75 11.26 16.37
CA LEU A 204 -22.08 10.31 15.29
C LEU A 204 -22.76 10.96 14.07
N ALA A 205 -23.57 12.00 14.27
CA ALA A 205 -24.22 12.74 13.18
C ALA A 205 -23.23 13.57 12.34
N ILE A 206 -22.19 14.12 12.96
CA ILE A 206 -21.15 14.90 12.28
C ILE A 206 -20.13 13.96 11.63
N ILE A 207 -19.78 12.85 12.27
CA ILE A 207 -19.02 11.74 11.64
C ILE A 207 -19.73 11.30 10.35
N ALA A 208 -21.02 10.97 10.41
CA ALA A 208 -21.79 10.56 9.24
C ALA A 208 -21.85 11.64 8.14
N LEU A 209 -21.89 12.93 8.50
CA LEU A 209 -21.90 14.05 7.55
C LEU A 209 -20.54 14.22 6.86
N VAL A 210 -19.43 14.16 7.60
CA VAL A 210 -18.07 14.21 7.06
C VAL A 210 -17.84 13.05 6.09
N PHE A 211 -18.22 11.82 6.46
CA PHE A 211 -18.10 10.65 5.58
C PHE A 211 -18.98 10.75 4.32
N LEU A 212 -20.17 11.36 4.41
CA LEU A 212 -21.01 11.64 3.25
C LEU A 212 -20.37 12.68 2.31
N ALA A 213 -19.74 13.72 2.86
CA ALA A 213 -19.02 14.74 2.10
C ALA A 213 -17.77 14.16 1.41
N LEU A 214 -17.00 13.31 2.12
CA LEU A 214 -15.88 12.55 1.54
C LEU A 214 -16.36 11.63 0.41
N GLY A 215 -17.45 10.87 0.61
CA GLY A 215 -18.07 10.05 -0.44
C GLY A 215 -18.50 10.86 -1.67
N LEU A 216 -19.01 12.09 -1.47
CA LEU A 216 -19.33 13.01 -2.56
C LEU A 216 -18.08 13.42 -3.35
N GLY A 217 -16.99 13.78 -2.66
CA GLY A 217 -15.70 14.11 -3.29
C GLY A 217 -15.09 12.92 -4.04
N LEU A 218 -15.15 11.72 -3.44
CA LEU A 218 -14.65 10.48 -4.02
C LEU A 218 -15.42 10.04 -5.28
N THR A 219 -16.59 10.61 -5.56
CA THR A 219 -17.32 10.37 -6.82
C THR A 219 -16.58 10.92 -8.06
N PHE A 220 -15.64 11.86 -7.86
CA PHE A 220 -14.80 12.40 -8.92
C PHE A 220 -13.50 11.59 -9.19
N THR A 221 -13.31 10.46 -8.50
CA THR A 221 -12.13 9.60 -8.69
C THR A 221 -12.11 8.84 -10.03
N PRO A 222 -10.92 8.44 -10.53
CA PRO A 222 -10.77 7.64 -11.75
C PRO A 222 -11.66 6.39 -11.84
N CYS A 223 -11.98 5.75 -10.72
CA CYS A 223 -12.63 4.44 -10.70
C CYS A 223 -14.16 4.50 -10.67
N VAL A 224 -14.76 5.63 -10.23
CA VAL A 224 -16.22 5.80 -10.17
C VAL A 224 -16.78 6.38 -11.47
N LEU A 225 -16.04 7.25 -12.16
CA LEU A 225 -16.47 7.88 -13.41
C LEU A 225 -16.79 6.88 -14.56
N PRO A 226 -16.07 5.76 -14.75
CA PRO A 226 -16.41 4.71 -15.72
C PRO A 226 -17.76 3.99 -15.49
N MET A 227 -18.34 4.05 -14.29
CA MET A 227 -19.67 3.48 -14.00
C MET A 227 -20.82 4.34 -14.53
N VAL A 228 -20.61 5.65 -14.75
CA VAL A 228 -21.66 6.56 -15.23
C VAL A 228 -22.21 6.16 -16.62
N PRO A 229 -21.38 5.78 -17.62
CA PRO A 229 -21.84 5.16 -18.86
C PRO A 229 -22.67 3.87 -18.68
N ILE A 230 -22.34 3.03 -17.69
CA ILE A 230 -23.03 1.75 -17.44
C ILE A 230 -24.45 2.03 -16.93
N ILE A 231 -24.58 2.87 -15.90
CA ILE A 231 -25.88 3.32 -15.39
C ILE A 231 -26.67 4.06 -16.49
N SER A 232 -26.00 4.88 -17.31
CA SER A 232 -26.63 5.60 -18.43
C SER A 232 -27.23 4.66 -19.48
N THR A 233 -26.52 3.60 -19.88
CA THR A 233 -27.05 2.61 -20.85
C THR A 233 -28.18 1.76 -20.26
N LEU A 234 -28.13 1.40 -18.98
CA LEU A 234 -29.22 0.73 -18.28
C LEU A 234 -30.48 1.61 -18.19
N VAL A 235 -30.33 2.90 -17.87
CA VAL A 235 -31.42 3.89 -17.71
C VAL A 235 -31.94 4.46 -19.04
N SER A 236 -31.15 4.36 -20.11
CA SER A 236 -31.53 4.72 -21.48
C SER A 236 -32.01 3.53 -22.33
N SER A 237 -32.07 2.32 -21.75
CA SER A 237 -32.62 1.14 -22.42
C SER A 237 -34.10 1.37 -22.78
N HIS A 238 -34.48 0.99 -24.00
CA HIS A 238 -35.71 1.40 -24.70
C HIS A 238 -37.05 1.07 -24.01
N ASN A 239 -37.03 0.38 -22.87
CA ASN A 239 -38.22 -0.11 -22.13
C ASN A 239 -38.47 0.59 -20.77
N THR A 240 -37.63 1.53 -20.30
CA THR A 240 -37.89 2.27 -19.05
C THR A 240 -38.88 3.42 -19.28
N ARG A 241 -40.17 3.16 -19.08
CA ARG A 241 -41.27 4.05 -19.51
C ARG A 241 -41.50 5.29 -18.63
N SER A 242 -40.83 5.41 -17.48
CA SER A 242 -40.97 6.54 -16.54
C SER A 242 -39.62 6.93 -15.92
N SER A 243 -39.58 8.09 -15.24
CA SER A 243 -38.41 8.51 -14.46
C SER A 243 -38.35 7.83 -13.08
N GLY A 244 -39.50 7.49 -12.49
CA GLY A 244 -39.56 6.76 -11.22
C GLY A 244 -38.94 5.38 -11.29
N GLN A 245 -39.05 4.68 -12.42
CA GLN A 245 -38.38 3.38 -12.60
C GLN A 245 -36.85 3.52 -12.67
N ALA A 246 -36.33 4.64 -13.19
CA ALA A 246 -34.89 4.93 -13.16
C ALA A 246 -34.40 5.25 -11.74
N LEU A 247 -35.17 6.02 -10.97
CA LEU A 247 -34.89 6.31 -9.56
C LEU A 247 -34.80 5.02 -8.73
N VAL A 248 -35.78 4.11 -8.85
CA VAL A 248 -35.79 2.84 -8.10
C VAL A 248 -34.57 1.97 -8.44
N LEU A 249 -34.19 1.87 -9.72
CA LEU A 249 -33.01 1.11 -10.14
C LEU A 249 -31.71 1.72 -9.60
N ALA A 250 -31.54 3.04 -9.74
CA ALA A 250 -30.37 3.74 -9.21
C ALA A 250 -30.28 3.64 -7.67
N PHE A 251 -31.41 3.75 -6.97
CA PHE A 251 -31.47 3.59 -5.51
C PHE A 251 -31.10 2.15 -5.09
N SER A 252 -31.58 1.12 -5.79
CA SER A 252 -31.19 -0.27 -5.51
C SER A 252 -29.71 -0.58 -5.77
N TYR A 253 -29.09 0.09 -6.74
CA TYR A 253 -27.65 -0.01 -6.99
C TYR A 253 -26.85 0.59 -5.83
N VAL A 254 -27.21 1.82 -5.43
CA VAL A 254 -26.56 2.54 -4.32
C VAL A 254 -26.74 1.81 -2.99
N LEU A 255 -27.94 1.28 -2.70
CA LEU A 255 -28.19 0.49 -1.50
C LEU A 255 -27.32 -0.78 -1.44
N GLY A 256 -27.05 -1.41 -2.59
CA GLY A 256 -26.15 -2.57 -2.69
C GLY A 256 -24.70 -2.24 -2.34
N MET A 257 -24.17 -1.12 -2.86
CA MET A 257 -22.82 -0.64 -2.49
C MET A 257 -22.73 -0.20 -1.04
N ALA A 258 -23.72 0.57 -0.55
CA ALA A 258 -23.72 1.06 0.82
C ALA A 258 -23.79 -0.09 1.85
N LEU A 259 -24.57 -1.14 1.59
CA LEU A 259 -24.62 -2.32 2.46
C LEU A 259 -23.34 -3.17 2.42
N THR A 260 -22.62 -3.22 1.30
CA THR A 260 -21.33 -3.94 1.24
C THR A 260 -20.23 -3.20 1.99
N TYR A 261 -20.15 -1.87 1.88
CA TYR A 261 -19.24 -1.06 2.70
C TYR A 261 -19.63 -1.06 4.19
N ALA A 262 -20.92 -1.03 4.53
CA ALA A 262 -21.37 -1.17 5.92
C ALA A 262 -20.99 -2.52 6.52
N ALA A 263 -21.13 -3.61 5.76
CA ALA A 263 -20.71 -4.95 6.20
C ALA A 263 -19.20 -5.02 6.43
N ALA A 264 -18.38 -4.47 5.53
CA ALA A 264 -16.93 -4.37 5.71
C ALA A 264 -16.56 -3.54 6.96
N GLY A 265 -17.29 -2.45 7.22
CA GLY A 265 -17.11 -1.61 8.41
C GLY A 265 -17.45 -2.31 9.72
N VAL A 266 -18.56 -3.05 9.76
CA VAL A 266 -18.94 -3.88 10.92
C VAL A 266 -17.92 -5.01 11.15
N ILE A 267 -17.49 -5.69 10.09
CA ILE A 267 -16.47 -6.76 10.17
C ILE A 267 -15.15 -6.19 10.72
N THR A 268 -14.71 -5.03 10.22
CA THR A 268 -13.46 -4.42 10.69
C THR A 268 -13.59 -3.91 12.13
N GLY A 269 -14.70 -3.29 12.52
CA GLY A 269 -14.92 -2.87 13.91
C GLY A 269 -14.99 -4.03 14.92
N LEU A 270 -15.31 -5.25 14.47
CA LEU A 270 -15.29 -6.45 15.31
C LEU A 270 -13.93 -7.17 15.33
N LEU A 271 -13.02 -6.88 14.41
CA LEU A 271 -11.73 -7.59 14.23
C LEU A 271 -10.49 -6.67 14.30
N GLY A 272 -10.68 -5.36 14.46
CA GLY A 272 -9.75 -4.31 14.01
C GLY A 272 -8.40 -4.19 14.71
N ALA A 273 -8.09 -5.06 15.68
CA ALA A 273 -6.78 -5.14 16.32
C ALA A 273 -6.17 -6.56 16.29
N SER A 274 -6.95 -7.60 15.95
CA SER A 274 -6.48 -9.00 15.93
C SER A 274 -6.26 -9.56 14.53
N PHE A 275 -6.90 -8.98 13.51
CA PHE A 275 -6.53 -9.20 12.12
C PHE A 275 -5.76 -8.00 11.60
N ASN A 276 -4.52 -8.25 11.19
CA ASN A 276 -3.66 -7.28 10.55
C ASN A 276 -4.13 -7.07 9.09
N LEU A 277 -5.37 -6.59 8.93
CA LEU A 277 -6.11 -6.57 7.67
C LEU A 277 -5.51 -5.62 6.64
N GLN A 278 -4.66 -4.68 7.08
CA GLN A 278 -3.78 -3.93 6.21
C GLN A 278 -2.78 -4.90 5.55
N ALA A 279 -2.02 -5.69 6.32
CA ALA A 279 -1.13 -6.75 5.83
C ALA A 279 -1.84 -7.91 5.09
N GLN A 280 -3.14 -8.16 5.37
CA GLN A 280 -4.04 -9.07 4.64
C GLN A 280 -4.52 -8.54 3.26
N LEU A 281 -5.07 -7.32 3.19
CA LEU A 281 -5.45 -6.67 1.91
C LEU A 281 -4.25 -6.49 0.99
N GLN A 282 -3.08 -6.52 1.62
CA GLN A 282 -1.81 -6.70 1.01
C GLN A 282 -1.68 -8.10 0.34
N SER A 283 -0.51 -8.75 0.38
CA SER A 283 -0.04 -9.76 -0.60
C SER A 283 0.22 -9.27 -2.04
N PRO A 284 1.34 -9.68 -2.70
CA PRO A 284 1.59 -9.40 -4.12
C PRO A 284 0.45 -9.85 -5.02
N TRP A 285 -0.23 -10.91 -4.59
CA TRP A 285 -1.21 -11.64 -5.38
C TRP A 285 -2.56 -10.93 -5.44
N ILE A 286 -3.02 -10.34 -4.34
CA ILE A 286 -4.26 -9.57 -4.30
C ILE A 286 -4.09 -8.27 -5.10
N LEU A 287 -3.06 -7.48 -4.83
CA LEU A 287 -2.86 -6.22 -5.54
C LEU A 287 -2.51 -6.45 -7.02
N GLY A 288 -1.71 -7.47 -7.34
CA GLY A 288 -1.48 -7.93 -8.72
C GLY A 288 -2.78 -8.33 -9.44
N THR A 289 -3.71 -9.01 -8.75
CA THR A 289 -5.03 -9.35 -9.30
C THR A 289 -5.88 -8.10 -9.56
N PHE A 290 -5.87 -7.11 -8.66
CA PHE A 290 -6.55 -5.83 -8.89
C PHE A 290 -5.92 -5.03 -10.03
N ALA A 291 -4.60 -4.98 -10.15
CA ALA A 291 -3.91 -4.34 -11.27
C ALA A 291 -4.28 -4.99 -12.62
N ALA A 292 -4.28 -6.32 -12.69
CA ALA A 292 -4.72 -7.06 -13.88
C ALA A 292 -6.19 -6.78 -14.24
N LEU A 293 -7.06 -6.63 -13.23
CA LEU A 293 -8.46 -6.26 -13.40
C LEU A 293 -8.63 -4.83 -13.96
N PHE A 294 -7.84 -3.86 -13.48
CA PHE A 294 -7.85 -2.49 -14.02
C PHE A 294 -7.33 -2.43 -15.46
N VAL A 295 -6.28 -3.20 -15.81
CA VAL A 295 -5.81 -3.34 -17.20
C VAL A 295 -6.90 -3.92 -18.10
N LEU A 296 -7.62 -4.96 -17.64
CA LEU A 296 -8.74 -5.56 -18.38
C LEU A 296 -9.89 -4.55 -18.60
N PHE A 297 -10.25 -3.75 -17.59
CA PHE A 297 -11.26 -2.69 -17.75
C PHE A 297 -10.80 -1.56 -18.68
N ALA A 298 -9.51 -1.19 -18.67
CA ALA A 298 -8.96 -0.22 -19.60
C ALA A 298 -9.02 -0.72 -21.07
N LEU A 299 -8.64 -1.97 -21.32
CA LEU A 299 -8.75 -2.61 -22.65
C LEU A 299 -10.21 -2.66 -23.15
N ALA A 300 -11.18 -2.87 -22.25
CA ALA A 300 -12.60 -2.77 -22.56
C ALA A 300 -13.05 -1.33 -22.90
N MET A 301 -12.51 -0.32 -22.21
CA MET A 301 -12.76 1.10 -22.55
C MET A 301 -12.15 1.50 -23.90
N PHE A 302 -10.97 1.00 -24.25
CA PHE A 302 -10.39 1.17 -25.59
C PHE A 302 -11.13 0.41 -26.70
N ASN A 303 -12.17 -0.37 -26.35
CA ASN A 303 -12.99 -1.13 -27.29
C ASN A 303 -12.20 -2.23 -28.06
N VAL A 304 -11.04 -2.65 -27.51
CA VAL A 304 -10.22 -3.77 -28.01
C VAL A 304 -10.94 -5.10 -27.77
N PHE A 305 -11.62 -5.20 -26.62
CA PHE A 305 -12.56 -6.28 -26.31
C PHE A 305 -13.92 -5.67 -25.93
N ASP A 306 -14.93 -5.90 -26.76
CA ASP A 306 -16.32 -5.63 -26.41
C ASP A 306 -16.78 -6.76 -25.46
N LEU A 307 -17.10 -6.46 -24.19
CA LEU A 307 -17.53 -7.44 -23.18
C LEU A 307 -18.98 -7.92 -23.41
N GLN A 308 -19.27 -8.34 -24.64
CA GLN A 308 -20.53 -8.95 -25.02
C GLN A 308 -20.55 -10.41 -24.55
N LEU A 309 -20.99 -10.59 -23.28
CA LEU A 309 -21.33 -11.90 -22.71
C LEU A 309 -22.00 -12.79 -23.77
N PRO A 310 -21.55 -14.05 -23.98
CA PRO A 310 -22.06 -14.90 -25.05
C PRO A 310 -23.59 -14.95 -25.06
N GLN A 311 -24.21 -14.80 -26.24
CA GLN A 311 -25.66 -14.57 -26.32
C GLN A 311 -26.51 -15.71 -25.71
N GLY A 312 -26.00 -16.94 -25.64
CA GLY A 312 -26.63 -18.04 -24.90
C GLY A 312 -26.72 -17.80 -23.38
N ILE A 313 -25.73 -17.14 -22.79
CA ILE A 313 -25.71 -16.75 -21.37
C ILE A 313 -26.59 -15.51 -21.17
N GLN A 314 -26.45 -14.47 -22.01
CA GLN A 314 -27.32 -13.28 -21.93
C GLN A 314 -28.80 -13.65 -22.05
N ASN A 315 -29.17 -14.51 -23.00
CA ASN A 315 -30.58 -14.88 -23.21
C ASN A 315 -31.13 -15.72 -22.06
N ARG A 316 -30.36 -16.64 -21.48
CA ARG A 316 -30.77 -17.39 -20.28
C ARG A 316 -30.91 -16.49 -19.05
N LEU A 317 -29.95 -15.59 -18.81
CA LEU A 317 -29.98 -14.65 -17.68
C LEU A 317 -31.12 -13.63 -17.83
N ASN A 318 -31.37 -13.14 -19.05
CA ASN A 318 -32.50 -12.27 -19.35
C ASN A 318 -33.85 -13.00 -19.19
N GLN A 319 -33.99 -14.26 -19.61
CA GLN A 319 -35.21 -15.04 -19.37
C GLN A 319 -35.46 -15.29 -17.87
N ALA A 320 -34.43 -15.65 -17.10
CA ALA A 320 -34.52 -15.78 -15.65
C ALA A 320 -34.91 -14.45 -14.97
N SER A 321 -34.31 -13.33 -15.41
CA SER A 321 -34.62 -11.98 -14.90
C SER A 321 -35.98 -11.42 -15.37
N GLN A 322 -36.56 -11.96 -16.45
CA GLN A 322 -37.90 -11.60 -16.93
C GLN A 322 -39.01 -12.35 -16.18
N ASN A 323 -38.77 -13.58 -15.72
CA ASN A 323 -39.74 -14.38 -14.98
C ASN A 323 -39.92 -13.94 -13.51
N LEU A 324 -39.00 -13.13 -12.96
CA LEU A 324 -39.17 -12.50 -11.65
C LEU A 324 -39.66 -11.05 -11.82
N SER A 325 -40.86 -10.74 -11.31
CA SER A 325 -41.45 -9.39 -11.34
C SER A 325 -40.57 -8.31 -10.68
N GLY A 326 -39.68 -8.70 -9.75
CA GLY A 326 -38.66 -7.84 -9.13
C GLY A 326 -37.22 -8.14 -9.57
N GLY A 327 -36.98 -9.07 -10.50
CA GLY A 327 -35.65 -9.59 -10.84
C GLY A 327 -34.66 -8.54 -11.34
N ARG A 328 -35.17 -7.46 -11.96
CA ARG A 328 -34.38 -6.31 -12.43
C ARG A 328 -33.85 -5.42 -11.30
N VAL A 329 -34.44 -5.49 -10.10
CA VAL A 329 -33.95 -4.78 -8.90
C VAL A 329 -32.88 -5.64 -8.21
N ALA A 330 -33.15 -6.94 -8.03
CA ALA A 330 -32.21 -7.87 -7.41
C ALA A 330 -30.90 -8.02 -8.20
N SER A 331 -30.97 -8.08 -9.54
CA SER A 331 -29.77 -8.13 -10.40
C SER A 331 -28.95 -6.84 -10.35
N VAL A 332 -29.59 -5.66 -10.32
CA VAL A 332 -28.90 -4.37 -10.19
C VAL A 332 -28.29 -4.18 -8.79
N PHE A 333 -28.93 -4.68 -7.74
CA PHE A 333 -28.37 -4.74 -6.39
C PHE A 333 -27.10 -5.62 -6.34
N GLY A 334 -27.13 -6.81 -6.95
CA GLY A 334 -25.97 -7.70 -7.03
C GLY A 334 -24.81 -7.13 -7.84
N ILE A 335 -25.10 -6.42 -8.94
CA ILE A 335 -24.08 -5.66 -9.70
C ILE A 335 -23.49 -4.54 -8.82
N GLY A 336 -24.30 -3.87 -7.98
CA GLY A 336 -23.81 -2.89 -7.00
C GLY A 336 -22.83 -3.52 -6.00
N ALA A 337 -23.20 -4.62 -5.35
CA ALA A 337 -22.33 -5.32 -4.39
C ALA A 337 -20.98 -5.76 -5.01
N LEU A 338 -20.99 -6.27 -6.25
CA LEU A 338 -19.75 -6.59 -6.98
C LEU A 338 -18.94 -5.34 -7.33
N SER A 339 -19.61 -4.22 -7.63
CA SER A 339 -18.94 -2.95 -7.98
C SER A 339 -18.22 -2.33 -6.78
N ALA A 340 -18.74 -2.48 -5.56
CA ALA A 340 -18.07 -2.02 -4.35
C ALA A 340 -16.69 -2.70 -4.17
N LEU A 341 -16.62 -4.02 -4.36
CA LEU A 341 -15.36 -4.79 -4.29
C LEU A 341 -14.32 -4.33 -5.34
N VAL A 342 -14.76 -3.93 -6.54
CA VAL A 342 -13.89 -3.40 -7.60
C VAL A 342 -13.43 -1.97 -7.32
N VAL A 343 -14.22 -1.18 -6.58
CA VAL A 343 -13.89 0.22 -6.23
C VAL A 343 -12.96 0.28 -5.01
N SER A 344 -12.99 -0.70 -4.10
CA SER A 344 -12.18 -0.75 -2.87
C SER A 344 -10.71 -0.34 -3.02
N PRO A 345 -9.91 -0.81 -4.01
CA PRO A 345 -8.51 -0.41 -4.14
C PRO A 345 -8.31 1.09 -4.37
N CYS A 346 -9.27 1.76 -5.00
CA CYS A 346 -9.22 3.19 -5.31
C CYS A 346 -9.70 4.09 -4.16
N VAL A 347 -10.15 3.51 -3.04
CA VAL A 347 -10.61 4.22 -1.83
C VAL A 347 -9.74 3.86 -0.62
N SER A 348 -8.67 3.09 -0.82
CA SER A 348 -7.73 2.61 0.19
C SER A 348 -7.22 3.70 1.14
N ALA A 349 -6.78 4.87 0.65
CA ALA A 349 -6.27 5.94 1.51
C ALA A 349 -7.34 6.58 2.44
N PRO A 350 -8.52 7.04 1.94
CA PRO A 350 -9.62 7.44 2.82
C PRO A 350 -10.10 6.33 3.76
N LEU A 351 -10.11 5.08 3.29
CA LEU A 351 -10.45 3.93 4.12
C LEU A 351 -9.44 3.73 5.24
N ALA A 352 -8.13 3.83 5.00
CA ALA A 352 -7.10 3.61 6.02
C ALA A 352 -7.26 4.54 7.23
N GLY A 353 -7.43 5.86 7.02
CA GLY A 353 -7.73 6.79 8.13
C GLY A 353 -9.05 6.49 8.85
N SER A 354 -10.04 6.00 8.11
CA SER A 354 -11.31 5.53 8.69
C SER A 354 -11.12 4.26 9.53
N LEU A 355 -10.33 3.30 9.04
CA LEU A 355 -10.04 2.02 9.71
C LEU A 355 -9.21 2.23 10.98
N LEU A 356 -8.22 3.13 10.96
CA LEU A 356 -7.44 3.51 12.15
C LEU A 356 -8.32 4.14 13.25
N TYR A 357 -9.30 4.96 12.87
CA TYR A 357 -10.29 5.48 13.82
C TYR A 357 -11.23 4.38 14.35
N ILE A 358 -11.62 3.43 13.50
CA ILE A 358 -12.49 2.30 13.88
C ILE A 358 -11.76 1.28 14.77
N SER A 359 -10.47 1.00 14.54
CA SER A 359 -9.70 0.08 15.37
C SER A 359 -9.43 0.65 16.77
N THR A 360 -9.12 1.95 16.86
CA THR A 360 -8.91 2.64 18.15
C THR A 360 -10.20 2.85 18.97
N THR A 361 -11.37 2.91 18.32
CA THR A 361 -12.68 3.03 19.01
C THR A 361 -13.36 1.69 19.27
N GLN A 362 -13.01 0.64 18.53
CA GLN A 362 -13.51 -0.73 18.67
C GLN A 362 -15.06 -0.88 18.59
N ASP A 363 -15.74 0.13 18.03
CA ASP A 363 -17.21 0.18 17.89
C ASP A 363 -17.64 -0.18 16.45
N ALA A 364 -18.15 -1.39 16.30
CA ALA A 364 -18.68 -1.91 15.04
C ALA A 364 -19.91 -1.13 14.49
N VAL A 365 -20.67 -0.45 15.34
CA VAL A 365 -21.80 0.40 14.92
C VAL A 365 -21.28 1.70 14.32
N VAL A 366 -20.27 2.33 14.94
CA VAL A 366 -19.58 3.51 14.37
C VAL A 366 -19.01 3.18 13.00
N GLY A 367 -18.25 2.08 12.89
CA GLY A 367 -17.66 1.65 11.62
C GLY A 367 -18.69 1.33 10.53
N GLY A 368 -19.77 0.63 10.90
CA GLY A 368 -20.88 0.34 9.99
C GLY A 368 -21.60 1.59 9.49
N VAL A 369 -21.91 2.55 10.37
CA VAL A 369 -22.63 3.79 10.03
C VAL A 369 -21.78 4.74 9.19
N ALA A 370 -20.50 4.90 9.52
CA ALA A 370 -19.58 5.76 8.78
C ALA A 370 -19.43 5.30 7.31
N LEU A 371 -19.18 4.00 7.11
CA LEU A 371 -18.99 3.41 5.77
C LEU A 371 -20.30 3.27 4.98
N PHE A 372 -21.45 3.08 5.65
CA PHE A 372 -22.76 3.22 5.02
C PHE A 372 -22.98 4.65 4.49
N SER A 373 -22.64 5.67 5.28
CA SER A 373 -22.80 7.08 4.91
C SER A 373 -21.91 7.48 3.72
N LEU A 374 -20.67 7.00 3.68
CA LEU A 374 -19.75 7.17 2.55
C LEU A 374 -20.29 6.53 1.26
N GLY A 375 -20.83 5.30 1.36
CA GLY A 375 -21.48 4.63 0.24
C GLY A 375 -22.72 5.35 -0.30
N LEU A 376 -23.52 5.95 0.60
CA LEU A 376 -24.63 6.84 0.20
C LEU A 376 -24.12 8.14 -0.45
N GLY A 377 -23.05 8.75 0.08
CA GLY A 377 -22.43 9.96 -0.48
C GLY A 377 -22.00 9.78 -1.93
N MET A 378 -21.32 8.67 -2.24
CA MET A 378 -20.98 8.27 -3.62
C MET A 378 -22.21 8.06 -4.52
N GLY A 379 -23.33 7.63 -3.93
CA GLY A 379 -24.57 7.37 -4.65
C GLY A 379 -25.34 8.62 -5.07
N VAL A 380 -25.22 9.74 -4.33
CA VAL A 380 -26.01 10.96 -4.58
C VAL A 380 -25.78 11.53 -5.98
N PRO A 381 -24.55 11.74 -6.49
CA PRO A 381 -24.35 12.24 -7.85
C PRO A 381 -24.79 11.25 -8.92
N LEU A 382 -24.64 9.93 -8.68
CA LEU A 382 -25.11 8.89 -9.61
C LEU A 382 -26.64 8.91 -9.76
N ILE A 383 -27.39 9.07 -8.66
CA ILE A 383 -28.85 9.23 -8.69
C ILE A 383 -29.24 10.53 -9.40
N LEU A 384 -28.53 11.63 -9.14
CA LEU A 384 -28.77 12.93 -9.80
C LEU A 384 -28.61 12.81 -11.33
N VAL A 385 -27.54 12.15 -11.79
CA VAL A 385 -27.27 11.90 -13.22
C VAL A 385 -28.26 10.90 -13.82
N ALA A 386 -28.67 9.86 -13.09
CA ALA A 386 -29.68 8.91 -13.56
C ALA A 386 -31.06 9.56 -13.79
N VAL A 387 -31.46 10.49 -12.92
CA VAL A 387 -32.74 11.23 -13.05
C VAL A 387 -32.65 12.35 -14.09
N GLY A 388 -31.57 13.15 -14.08
CA GLY A 388 -31.38 14.28 -15.00
C GLY A 388 -30.94 13.87 -16.42
N GLY A 389 -30.29 12.72 -16.57
CA GLY A 389 -29.57 12.33 -17.78
C GLY A 389 -30.44 12.23 -19.03
N ARG A 390 -31.73 11.91 -18.89
CA ARG A 390 -32.70 11.86 -19.99
C ARG A 390 -32.99 13.23 -20.64
N LYS A 391 -32.51 14.33 -20.06
CA LYS A 391 -32.57 15.70 -20.60
C LYS A 391 -31.20 16.38 -20.70
N LEU A 392 -30.20 15.94 -19.93
CA LEU A 392 -28.86 16.54 -19.90
C LEU A 392 -27.80 15.83 -20.76
N LEU A 393 -27.91 14.51 -20.97
CA LEU A 393 -26.88 13.77 -21.69
C LEU A 393 -27.04 13.94 -23.21
N PRO A 394 -25.99 14.35 -23.95
CA PRO A 394 -26.02 14.34 -25.41
C PRO A 394 -26.10 12.90 -25.93
N LYS A 395 -26.68 12.73 -27.12
CA LYS A 395 -26.74 11.42 -27.79
C LYS A 395 -25.33 10.82 -27.93
N THR A 396 -25.23 9.51 -27.76
CA THR A 396 -24.00 8.75 -27.99
C THR A 396 -23.44 9.06 -29.39
N GLY A 397 -22.18 9.47 -29.43
CA GLY A 397 -21.50 9.99 -30.62
C GLY A 397 -20.00 10.08 -30.39
N PRO A 398 -19.21 10.63 -31.34
CA PRO A 398 -17.75 10.51 -31.34
C PRO A 398 -17.04 11.09 -30.11
N TRP A 399 -17.67 12.03 -29.40
CA TRP A 399 -17.17 12.54 -28.11
C TRP A 399 -17.07 11.45 -27.03
N MET A 400 -17.97 10.46 -27.03
CA MET A 400 -17.94 9.35 -26.08
C MET A 400 -16.66 8.51 -26.21
N ASN A 401 -16.10 8.37 -27.42
CA ASN A 401 -14.87 7.62 -27.64
C ASN A 401 -13.65 8.37 -27.07
N VAL A 402 -13.66 9.71 -27.13
CA VAL A 402 -12.61 10.55 -26.51
C VAL A 402 -12.66 10.42 -24.99
N VAL A 403 -13.86 10.44 -24.40
CA VAL A 403 -14.07 10.26 -22.96
C VAL A 403 -13.66 8.85 -22.49
N LYS A 404 -14.05 7.80 -23.24
CA LYS A 404 -13.59 6.42 -23.00
C LYS A 404 -12.07 6.31 -23.02
N ALA A 405 -11.41 6.88 -24.03
CA ALA A 405 -9.96 6.82 -24.17
C ALA A 405 -9.25 7.54 -23.01
N PHE A 406 -9.74 8.72 -22.60
CA PHE A 406 -9.20 9.46 -21.46
C PHE A 406 -9.25 8.63 -20.16
N TYR A 407 -10.41 8.08 -19.81
CA TYR A 407 -10.52 7.25 -18.61
C TYR A 407 -9.78 5.91 -18.73
N GLY A 408 -9.69 5.32 -19.92
CA GLY A 408 -8.87 4.12 -20.15
C GLY A 408 -7.39 4.36 -19.88
N ILE A 409 -6.84 5.51 -20.31
CA ILE A 409 -5.46 5.92 -20.00
C ILE A 409 -5.30 6.16 -18.48
N MET A 410 -6.28 6.81 -17.85
CA MET A 410 -6.21 7.12 -16.42
C MET A 410 -6.31 5.87 -15.53
N LEU A 411 -7.09 4.86 -15.93
CA LEU A 411 -7.12 3.54 -15.28
C LEU A 411 -5.80 2.78 -15.47
N LEU A 412 -5.16 2.85 -16.65
CA LEU A 412 -3.81 2.29 -16.82
C LEU A 412 -2.77 3.01 -15.98
N ALA A 413 -2.85 4.34 -15.83
CA ALA A 413 -1.92 5.08 -14.96
C ALA A 413 -2.05 4.65 -13.49
N VAL A 414 -3.26 4.43 -12.98
CA VAL A 414 -3.49 3.86 -11.63
C VAL A 414 -2.97 2.42 -11.54
N ALA A 415 -3.19 1.59 -12.57
CA ALA A 415 -2.66 0.23 -12.60
C ALA A 415 -1.12 0.18 -12.64
N ILE A 416 -0.47 1.13 -13.33
CA ILE A 416 1.00 1.27 -13.32
C ILE A 416 1.48 1.76 -11.95
N TRP A 417 0.85 2.79 -11.35
CA TRP A 417 1.23 3.29 -10.02
C TRP A 417 1.11 2.22 -8.93
N LEU A 418 0.08 1.36 -9.03
CA LEU A 418 -0.05 0.15 -8.21
C LEU A 418 1.13 -0.81 -8.45
N VAL A 419 1.40 -1.20 -9.70
CA VAL A 419 2.47 -2.17 -10.06
C VAL A 419 3.89 -1.64 -9.80
N GLU A 420 4.12 -0.34 -9.97
CA GLU A 420 5.39 0.36 -9.79
C GLU A 420 6.04 0.09 -8.44
N ARG A 421 5.23 -0.17 -7.41
CA ARG A 421 5.70 -0.38 -6.05
C ARG A 421 5.88 -1.87 -5.68
N MET A 422 5.62 -2.78 -6.63
CA MET A 422 6.04 -4.20 -6.63
C MET A 422 7.31 -4.44 -7.46
N VAL A 423 7.79 -3.41 -8.17
CA VAL A 423 8.59 -3.60 -9.38
C VAL A 423 9.77 -2.62 -9.39
N PRO A 424 11.00 -3.07 -9.71
CA PRO A 424 12.17 -2.20 -9.64
C PRO A 424 12.04 -0.98 -10.59
N ALA A 425 12.53 0.17 -10.13
CA ALA A 425 12.25 1.49 -10.71
C ALA A 425 12.50 1.61 -12.23
N TRP A 426 13.46 0.86 -12.78
CA TRP A 426 13.72 0.84 -14.21
C TRP A 426 12.53 0.30 -15.01
N LEU A 427 11.84 -0.74 -14.54
CA LEU A 427 10.63 -1.24 -15.19
C LEU A 427 9.49 -0.23 -15.05
N ALA A 428 9.29 0.35 -13.86
CA ALA A 428 8.26 1.36 -13.63
C ALA A 428 8.40 2.55 -14.61
N LEU A 429 9.61 3.08 -14.78
CA LEU A 429 9.94 4.10 -15.77
C LEU A 429 9.68 3.65 -17.21
N THR A 430 9.93 2.38 -17.57
CA THR A 430 9.54 1.87 -18.90
C THR A 430 8.03 1.75 -19.08
N LEU A 431 7.26 1.33 -18.06
CA LEU A 431 5.79 1.28 -18.15
C LEU A 431 5.20 2.69 -18.29
N TRP A 432 5.66 3.65 -17.49
CA TRP A 432 5.28 5.07 -17.63
C TRP A 432 5.67 5.65 -19.00
N GLY A 433 6.89 5.37 -19.46
CA GLY A 433 7.38 5.80 -20.79
C GLY A 433 6.57 5.20 -21.94
N VAL A 434 6.21 3.91 -21.86
CA VAL A 434 5.35 3.23 -22.83
C VAL A 434 3.92 3.78 -22.81
N LEU A 435 3.33 4.03 -21.63
CA LEU A 435 2.00 4.65 -21.53
C LEU A 435 1.99 6.08 -22.11
N ALA A 436 2.99 6.89 -21.80
CA ALA A 436 3.14 8.24 -22.35
C ALA A 436 3.31 8.21 -23.88
N ALA A 437 4.13 7.29 -24.41
CA ALA A 437 4.32 7.09 -25.84
C ALA A 437 3.04 6.63 -26.56
N ILE A 438 2.34 5.62 -26.02
CA ILE A 438 1.05 5.14 -26.55
C ILE A 438 0.03 6.27 -26.54
N THR A 439 -0.06 7.04 -25.44
CA THR A 439 -0.96 8.20 -25.32
C THR A 439 -0.65 9.28 -26.37
N GLY A 440 0.64 9.59 -26.59
CA GLY A 440 1.07 10.53 -27.64
C GLY A 440 0.68 10.07 -29.05
N VAL A 441 0.80 8.76 -29.34
CA VAL A 441 0.34 8.15 -30.60
C VAL A 441 -1.19 8.22 -30.71
N GLN A 442 -1.93 7.88 -29.65
CA GLN A 442 -3.40 7.89 -29.60
C GLN A 442 -3.99 9.30 -29.80
N LEU A 443 -3.27 10.34 -29.38
CA LEU A 443 -3.57 11.76 -29.63
C LEU A 443 -3.29 12.21 -31.08
N GLY A 444 -2.78 11.33 -31.94
CA GLY A 444 -2.63 11.55 -33.37
C GLY A 444 -1.33 12.24 -33.78
N ALA A 445 -0.23 12.03 -33.05
CA ALA A 445 1.09 12.61 -33.35
C ALA A 445 1.56 12.37 -34.80
N PHE A 446 1.24 11.22 -35.40
CA PHE A 446 1.66 10.82 -36.75
C PHE A 446 0.58 10.99 -37.84
N ASP A 447 -0.66 11.36 -37.48
CA ASP A 447 -1.76 11.49 -38.43
C ASP A 447 -1.69 12.83 -39.20
N GLN A 448 -2.27 12.91 -40.40
CA GLN A 448 -2.25 14.13 -41.20
C GLN A 448 -3.12 15.24 -40.57
N ALA A 449 -2.65 16.50 -40.66
CA ALA A 449 -3.30 17.62 -39.96
C ALA A 449 -4.28 18.38 -40.86
N ARG A 450 -5.55 18.44 -40.45
CA ARG A 450 -6.48 19.50 -40.91
C ARG A 450 -6.31 20.74 -40.03
N ALA A 451 -6.54 21.92 -40.62
CA ALA A 451 -6.33 23.20 -39.95
C ALA A 451 -7.38 23.47 -38.86
N GLY A 452 -6.95 24.00 -37.71
CA GLY A 452 -7.80 24.38 -36.59
C GLY A 452 -7.29 23.88 -35.23
N TRP A 453 -8.18 23.79 -34.24
CA TRP A 453 -7.91 23.39 -32.86
C TRP A 453 -7.23 22.01 -32.72
N GLN A 454 -7.36 21.13 -33.72
CA GLN A 454 -6.63 19.85 -33.75
C GLN A 454 -5.10 20.03 -33.79
N ARG A 455 -4.58 21.19 -34.21
CA ARG A 455 -3.14 21.46 -34.31
C ARG A 455 -2.48 21.71 -32.94
N THR A 456 -3.20 22.26 -31.95
CA THR A 456 -2.66 22.44 -30.58
C THR A 456 -2.66 21.12 -29.82
N TRP A 457 -3.71 20.30 -29.96
CA TRP A 457 -3.73 18.92 -29.43
C TRP A 457 -2.58 18.07 -29.97
N LYS A 458 -2.22 18.18 -31.26
CA LYS A 458 -1.03 17.51 -31.81
C LYS A 458 0.30 18.03 -31.22
N GLY A 459 0.38 19.31 -30.86
CA GLY A 459 1.53 19.85 -30.13
C GLY A 459 1.69 19.22 -28.73
N ALA A 460 0.60 19.12 -27.98
CA ALA A 460 0.59 18.44 -26.68
C ALA A 460 0.91 16.94 -26.79
N GLY A 461 0.34 16.24 -27.78
CA GLY A 461 0.64 14.82 -28.05
C GLY A 461 2.11 14.58 -28.44
N LEU A 462 2.72 15.51 -29.18
CA LEU A 462 4.14 15.43 -29.54
C LEU A 462 5.05 15.69 -28.32
N MET A 463 4.69 16.61 -27.43
CA MET A 463 5.41 16.84 -26.17
C MET A 463 5.31 15.64 -25.22
N LEU A 464 4.11 15.03 -25.08
CA LEU A 464 3.92 13.79 -24.32
C LEU A 464 4.73 12.63 -24.90
N PHE A 465 4.76 12.48 -26.23
CA PHE A 465 5.57 11.45 -26.89
C PHE A 465 7.07 11.68 -26.65
N ALA A 466 7.55 12.93 -26.75
CA ALA A 466 8.94 13.29 -26.47
C ALA A 466 9.33 13.08 -24.99
N TRP A 467 8.42 13.36 -24.06
CA TRP A 467 8.63 13.09 -22.63
C TRP A 467 8.66 11.59 -22.33
N GLY A 468 7.76 10.78 -22.93
CA GLY A 468 7.84 9.32 -22.87
C GLY A 468 9.17 8.77 -23.40
N LEU A 469 9.68 9.35 -24.48
CA LEU A 469 11.00 9.01 -25.04
C LEU A 469 12.17 9.42 -24.12
N ALA A 470 12.04 10.56 -23.41
CA ALA A 470 13.01 10.98 -22.40
C ALA A 470 12.97 10.09 -21.14
N LEU A 471 11.80 9.62 -20.71
CA LEU A 471 11.65 8.64 -19.62
C LEU A 471 12.31 7.30 -19.98
N LEU A 472 12.10 6.81 -21.21
CA LEU A 472 12.77 5.61 -21.73
C LEU A 472 14.29 5.77 -21.82
N ALA A 473 14.79 6.95 -22.22
CA ALA A 473 16.22 7.24 -22.20
C ALA A 473 16.78 7.33 -20.76
N GLY A 474 16.00 7.86 -19.82
CA GLY A 474 16.34 7.89 -18.39
C GLY A 474 16.48 6.49 -17.80
N ALA A 475 15.51 5.61 -18.06
CA ALA A 475 15.55 4.20 -17.64
C ALA A 475 16.79 3.47 -18.18
N LEU A 476 17.14 3.69 -19.45
CA LEU A 476 18.36 3.15 -20.07
C LEU A 476 19.67 3.71 -19.48
N SER A 477 19.61 4.82 -18.73
CA SER A 477 20.76 5.43 -18.05
C SER A 477 20.81 5.16 -16.53
N GLY A 478 19.93 4.29 -16.02
CA GLY A 478 19.87 3.98 -14.59
C GLY A 478 19.28 5.10 -13.72
N ALA A 479 18.54 6.06 -14.31
CA ALA A 479 17.79 7.03 -13.52
C ALA A 479 16.68 6.30 -12.74
N SER A 480 16.44 6.71 -11.49
CA SER A 480 15.40 6.16 -10.60
C SER A 480 14.27 7.15 -10.29
N ASP A 481 14.30 8.35 -10.87
CA ASP A 481 13.41 9.48 -10.56
C ASP A 481 12.58 9.87 -11.81
N PRO A 482 11.25 9.63 -11.82
CA PRO A 482 10.36 9.99 -12.93
C PRO A 482 10.26 11.50 -13.24
N LEU A 483 10.56 12.37 -12.27
CA LEU A 483 10.57 13.83 -12.47
C LEU A 483 11.92 14.34 -13.00
N ARG A 484 13.00 13.53 -12.89
CA ARG A 484 14.36 13.90 -13.33
C ARG A 484 15.04 12.86 -14.25
N PRO A 485 14.39 12.37 -15.33
CA PRO A 485 14.94 11.32 -16.19
C PRO A 485 16.24 11.69 -16.94
N LEU A 486 16.63 12.98 -16.96
CA LEU A 486 17.85 13.47 -17.61
C LEU A 486 19.00 13.76 -16.63
N ALA A 487 18.82 13.56 -15.32
CA ALA A 487 19.86 13.85 -14.33
C ALA A 487 21.21 13.13 -14.59
N PRO A 488 21.26 11.83 -14.98
CA PRO A 488 22.53 11.17 -15.30
C PRO A 488 23.27 11.81 -16.49
N PHE A 489 22.53 12.28 -17.50
CA PHE A 489 23.10 12.92 -18.69
C PHE A 489 23.59 14.35 -18.43
N ILE A 490 22.98 15.07 -17.48
CA ILE A 490 23.41 16.42 -17.08
C ILE A 490 24.67 16.34 -16.19
N ALA A 491 24.80 15.28 -15.38
CA ALA A 491 25.99 15.02 -14.56
C ALA A 491 27.23 14.56 -15.38
N GLY A 492 27.05 14.06 -16.60
CA GLY A 492 28.11 13.49 -17.45
C GLY A 492 29.17 14.47 -18.00
N GLY A 493 29.33 15.65 -17.41
CA GLY A 493 30.28 16.69 -17.84
C GLY A 493 31.70 16.57 -17.31
N THR A 494 31.95 15.74 -16.29
CA THR A 494 33.28 15.56 -15.66
C THR A 494 33.60 14.09 -15.40
N SER A 495 34.88 13.72 -15.56
CA SER A 495 35.35 12.33 -15.60
C SER A 495 35.16 11.55 -14.28
N PRO A 496 35.02 10.21 -14.35
CA PRO A 496 34.90 9.37 -13.16
C PRO A 496 36.22 9.31 -12.38
N GLY A 497 36.14 9.51 -11.06
CA GLY A 497 37.32 9.52 -10.19
C GLY A 497 37.15 10.32 -8.89
N GLY A 498 35.95 10.28 -8.29
CA GLY A 498 35.67 11.03 -7.06
C GLY A 498 34.38 10.57 -6.40
N THR A 499 34.49 9.72 -5.39
CA THR A 499 33.38 9.39 -4.49
C THR A 499 33.12 10.55 -3.54
N THR A 500 32.43 11.58 -4.02
CA THR A 500 31.66 12.47 -3.13
C THR A 500 30.45 11.69 -2.64
N THR A 501 30.68 10.79 -1.69
CA THR A 501 29.63 10.29 -0.81
C THR A 501 28.94 11.51 -0.20
N LEU A 502 27.63 11.62 -0.38
CA LEU A 502 26.83 12.57 0.39
C LEU A 502 27.08 12.28 1.87
N GLU A 503 27.54 13.29 2.60
CA GLU A 503 27.87 13.17 4.01
C GLU A 503 26.55 13.10 4.80
N HIS A 504 26.19 11.90 5.27
CA HIS A 504 25.00 11.65 6.08
C HIS A 504 25.40 11.60 7.57
N ALA A 505 24.44 11.86 8.46
CA ALA A 505 24.59 11.60 9.89
C ALA A 505 24.99 10.13 10.12
N ARG A 506 26.05 9.91 10.92
CA ARG A 506 26.56 8.57 11.21
C ARG A 506 25.90 8.00 12.45
N PHE A 507 24.78 7.32 12.26
CA PHE A 507 24.20 6.47 13.29
C PHE A 507 25.03 5.17 13.45
N ASP A 508 25.21 4.70 14.68
CA ASP A 508 25.62 3.32 14.97
C ASP A 508 24.39 2.43 14.76
N ARG A 509 24.35 1.69 13.65
CA ARG A 509 23.18 0.92 13.20
C ARG A 509 23.28 -0.51 13.70
N ILE A 510 22.27 -0.92 14.48
CA ILE A 510 22.29 -2.11 15.32
C ILE A 510 20.95 -2.85 15.15
N GLU A 511 20.98 -4.16 14.94
CA GLU A 511 19.77 -4.98 14.78
C GLU A 511 19.26 -5.51 16.14
N GLU A 512 20.16 -5.79 17.08
CA GLU A 512 19.87 -6.42 18.37
C GLU A 512 19.36 -5.42 19.44
N PRO A 513 18.16 -5.63 20.03
CA PRO A 513 17.63 -4.81 21.12
C PRO A 513 18.56 -4.68 22.33
N ASP A 514 19.26 -5.75 22.71
CA ASP A 514 20.08 -5.75 23.92
C ASP A 514 21.41 -5.01 23.74
N ILE A 515 21.95 -4.94 22.52
CA ILE A 515 23.07 -4.04 22.20
C ILE A 515 22.62 -2.57 22.32
N ILE A 516 21.40 -2.24 21.87
CA ILE A 516 20.82 -0.90 22.08
C ILE A 516 20.68 -0.60 23.59
N ARG A 517 20.14 -1.52 24.40
CA ARG A 517 20.06 -1.35 25.87
C ARG A 517 21.45 -1.11 26.48
N ALA A 518 22.46 -1.86 26.06
CA ALA A 518 23.84 -1.71 26.54
C ALA A 518 24.47 -0.37 26.12
N ARG A 519 24.26 0.09 24.88
CA ARG A 519 24.74 1.39 24.38
C ARG A 519 24.07 2.58 25.07
N LEU A 520 22.77 2.48 25.38
CA LEU A 520 22.06 3.49 26.16
C LEU A 520 22.62 3.60 27.59
N ALA A 521 22.93 2.48 28.23
CA ALA A 521 23.58 2.45 29.54
C ALA A 521 25.01 3.04 29.48
N GLU A 522 25.82 2.63 28.50
CA GLU A 522 27.17 3.15 28.28
C GLU A 522 27.18 4.67 28.08
N ALA A 523 26.27 5.20 27.26
CA ALA A 523 26.15 6.65 27.03
C ALA A 523 25.71 7.41 28.29
N GLY A 524 24.81 6.84 29.10
CA GLY A 524 24.42 7.36 30.40
C GLY A 524 25.58 7.40 31.41
N GLU A 525 26.41 6.35 31.50
CA GLU A 525 27.63 6.37 32.33
C GLU A 525 28.65 7.41 31.84
N GLN A 526 28.72 7.66 30.53
CA GLN A 526 29.57 8.68 29.93
C GLN A 526 29.00 10.10 30.03
N GLY A 527 27.78 10.29 30.54
CA GLY A 527 27.12 11.59 30.63
C GLY A 527 26.81 12.22 29.28
N ARG A 528 26.45 11.41 28.27
CA ARG A 528 26.13 11.85 26.90
C ARG A 528 24.64 11.66 26.59
N PRO A 529 23.96 12.65 26.00
CA PRO A 529 22.60 12.46 25.53
C PRO A 529 22.60 11.56 24.28
N VAL A 530 21.51 10.82 24.06
CA VAL A 530 21.38 9.86 22.96
C VAL A 530 20.17 10.17 22.12
N ILE A 531 20.32 10.08 20.80
CA ILE A 531 19.22 10.00 19.83
C ILE A 531 19.15 8.56 19.35
N LEU A 532 18.01 7.91 19.55
CA LEU A 532 17.73 6.56 19.08
C LEU A 532 16.66 6.63 17.98
N ASP A 533 17.07 6.38 16.74
CA ASP A 533 16.20 6.29 15.56
C ASP A 533 15.71 4.84 15.37
N PHE A 534 14.42 4.66 15.08
CA PHE A 534 13.82 3.37 14.75
C PHE A 534 13.61 3.31 13.23
N TYR A 535 14.40 2.48 12.55
CA TYR A 535 14.47 2.37 11.10
C TYR A 535 13.92 1.03 10.59
N ALA A 536 13.46 0.99 9.34
CA ALA A 536 13.38 -0.27 8.58
C ALA A 536 13.44 0.00 7.06
N ASP A 537 13.99 -0.94 6.28
CA ASP A 537 14.13 -0.76 4.83
C ASP A 537 12.79 -0.78 4.07
N TRP A 538 11.75 -1.37 4.66
CA TRP A 538 10.37 -1.32 4.16
C TRP A 538 9.65 -0.01 4.53
N CYS A 539 10.21 0.80 5.44
CA CYS A 539 9.64 2.07 5.88
C CYS A 539 10.05 3.23 4.96
N ILE A 540 9.11 3.69 4.12
CA ILE A 540 9.37 4.78 3.17
C ILE A 540 9.60 6.13 3.85
N SER A 541 8.87 6.44 4.93
CA SER A 541 9.10 7.67 5.70
C SER A 541 10.49 7.72 6.35
N CYS A 542 11.02 6.57 6.77
CA CYS A 542 12.40 6.45 7.26
C CYS A 542 13.40 6.83 6.15
N LYS A 543 13.19 6.32 4.93
CA LYS A 543 14.01 6.64 3.75
C LYS A 543 13.85 8.08 3.25
N VAL A 544 12.72 8.74 3.53
CA VAL A 544 12.56 10.18 3.34
C VAL A 544 13.39 10.94 4.37
N MET A 545 13.31 10.58 5.65
CA MET A 545 14.08 11.24 6.72
C MET A 545 15.60 11.08 6.54
N GLU A 546 16.10 9.90 6.17
CA GLU A 546 17.52 9.71 5.84
C GLU A 546 17.99 10.64 4.70
N ARG A 547 17.21 10.73 3.62
CA ARG A 547 17.57 11.50 2.42
C ARG A 547 17.37 13.00 2.55
N GLU A 548 16.33 13.45 3.26
CA GLU A 548 15.88 14.85 3.25
C GLU A 548 16.13 15.57 4.59
N VAL A 549 16.38 14.83 5.68
CA VAL A 549 16.67 15.38 7.02
C VAL A 549 18.09 15.03 7.45
N PHE A 550 18.46 13.74 7.55
CA PHE A 550 19.75 13.31 8.09
C PHE A 550 20.95 13.49 7.13
N SER A 551 20.70 13.83 5.87
CA SER A 551 21.71 14.27 4.89
C SER A 551 22.03 15.77 4.96
N GLN A 552 21.28 16.55 5.74
CA GLN A 552 21.38 18.02 5.75
C GLN A 552 22.57 18.47 6.62
N PRO A 553 23.54 19.26 6.11
CA PRO A 553 24.69 19.69 6.89
C PRO A 553 24.34 20.44 8.19
N GLY A 554 23.24 21.19 8.20
CA GLY A 554 22.75 21.88 9.41
C GLY A 554 22.14 20.95 10.45
N VAL A 555 21.56 19.82 10.04
CA VAL A 555 21.04 18.79 10.94
C VAL A 555 22.19 17.97 11.51
N ILE A 556 23.14 17.56 10.66
CA ILE A 556 24.34 16.81 11.05
C ILE A 556 25.14 17.59 12.11
N ALA A 557 25.34 18.90 11.91
CA ALA A 557 26.03 19.75 12.90
C ALA A 557 25.23 19.92 14.22
N ALA A 558 23.90 19.95 14.16
CA ALA A 558 23.06 20.00 15.37
C ALA A 558 23.00 18.64 16.11
N MET A 559 23.34 17.55 15.43
CA MET A 559 23.37 16.19 15.99
C MET A 559 24.76 15.78 16.52
N GLU A 560 25.83 16.54 16.23
CA GLU A 560 27.20 16.28 16.71
C GLU A 560 27.37 16.10 18.24
N PRO A 561 26.64 16.80 19.15
CA PRO A 561 26.79 16.58 20.60
C PRO A 561 26.09 15.32 21.13
N TYR A 562 25.33 14.60 20.29
CA TYR A 562 24.58 13.41 20.68
C TYR A 562 25.29 12.11 20.29
N THR A 563 25.15 11.07 21.10
CA THR A 563 25.39 9.70 20.62
C THR A 563 24.24 9.33 19.69
N LEU A 564 24.54 8.92 18.46
CA LEU A 564 23.55 8.56 17.45
C LEU A 564 23.46 7.04 17.31
N LEU A 565 22.33 6.46 17.72
CA LEU A 565 22.01 5.05 17.57
C LEU A 565 20.84 4.91 16.59
N GLN A 566 20.85 3.88 15.75
CA GLN A 566 19.71 3.50 14.92
C GLN A 566 19.44 2.01 15.13
N ILE A 567 18.23 1.65 15.54
CA ILE A 567 17.80 0.25 15.55
C ILE A 567 17.21 -0.11 14.19
N ASP A 568 17.76 -1.14 13.53
CA ASP A 568 17.27 -1.62 12.25
C ASP A 568 16.25 -2.74 12.44
N MET A 569 14.98 -2.43 12.18
CA MET A 569 13.83 -3.31 12.31
C MET A 569 13.37 -3.89 10.98
N THR A 570 14.24 -3.89 9.96
CA THR A 570 13.99 -4.55 8.67
C THR A 570 13.63 -6.02 8.86
N ASP A 571 14.36 -6.70 9.76
CA ASP A 571 14.19 -8.12 10.08
C ASP A 571 13.18 -8.40 11.21
N ASN A 572 12.45 -7.37 11.68
CA ASN A 572 11.23 -7.40 12.51
C ASN A 572 11.09 -8.62 13.46
N THR A 573 12.12 -8.88 14.27
CA THR A 573 12.21 -10.10 15.10
C THR A 573 11.23 -10.07 16.28
N PRO A 574 10.94 -11.20 16.96
CA PRO A 574 10.07 -11.21 18.15
C PRO A 574 10.59 -10.32 19.29
N GLU A 575 11.91 -10.19 19.42
CA GLU A 575 12.57 -9.34 20.42
C GLU A 575 12.46 -7.85 20.05
N GLN A 576 12.59 -7.53 18.76
CA GLN A 576 12.34 -6.21 18.21
C GLN A 576 10.87 -5.78 18.37
N GLN A 577 9.92 -6.69 18.18
CA GLN A 577 8.50 -6.45 18.44
C GLN A 577 8.24 -6.25 19.94
N ALA A 578 8.85 -7.06 20.81
CA ALA A 578 8.76 -6.88 22.26
C ALA A 578 9.34 -5.53 22.74
N LEU A 579 10.41 -5.03 22.10
CA LEU A 579 10.96 -3.69 22.38
C LEU A 579 10.00 -2.57 21.95
N LEU A 580 9.32 -2.72 20.80
CA LEU A 580 8.27 -1.78 20.36
C LEU A 580 7.12 -1.74 21.36
N ASP A 581 6.62 -2.90 21.80
CA ASP A 581 5.54 -3.00 22.79
C ASP A 581 5.97 -2.44 24.17
N GLU A 582 7.19 -2.73 24.64
CA GLU A 582 7.76 -2.21 25.89
C GLU A 582 7.83 -0.67 25.89
N LEU A 583 8.23 -0.08 24.76
CA LEU A 583 8.34 1.37 24.60
C LEU A 583 7.01 2.04 24.24
N GLY A 584 5.97 1.30 23.86
CA GLY A 584 4.69 1.83 23.40
C GLY A 584 4.77 2.47 22.00
N LEU A 585 5.43 1.79 21.07
CA LEU A 585 5.66 2.20 19.69
C LEU A 585 4.95 1.25 18.72
N PHE A 586 4.26 1.79 17.70
CA PHE A 586 3.56 0.96 16.70
C PHE A 586 4.45 0.51 15.53
N GLY A 587 5.72 0.94 15.51
CA GLY A 587 6.67 0.71 14.42
C GLY A 587 7.39 1.99 13.95
N PRO A 588 8.36 1.85 13.03
CA PRO A 588 9.16 2.96 12.50
C PRO A 588 8.39 3.85 11.48
N PRO A 589 8.76 5.13 11.32
CA PRO A 589 9.84 5.84 12.01
C PRO A 589 9.40 6.34 13.39
N ALA A 590 10.29 6.22 14.36
CA ALA A 590 10.15 6.81 15.69
C ALA A 590 11.54 7.26 16.17
N ILE A 591 11.63 8.40 16.84
CA ILE A 591 12.90 8.92 17.36
C ILE A 591 12.75 9.22 18.84
N LEU A 592 13.58 8.58 19.66
CA LEU A 592 13.59 8.71 21.11
C LEU A 592 14.84 9.47 21.56
N PHE A 593 14.68 10.32 22.57
CA PHE A 593 15.74 11.16 23.12
C PHE A 593 16.01 10.77 24.56
N TYR A 594 17.25 10.43 24.88
CA TYR A 594 17.70 10.08 26.23
C TYR A 594 18.63 11.16 26.77
N ASN A 595 18.49 11.47 28.06
CA ASN A 595 19.33 12.46 28.74
C ASN A 595 20.69 11.88 29.17
N PRO A 596 21.65 12.73 29.59
CA PRO A 596 22.93 12.30 30.16
C PRO A 596 22.85 11.37 31.39
N GLY A 597 21.66 11.15 31.96
CA GLY A 597 21.41 10.18 33.03
C GLY A 597 20.84 8.85 32.55
N GLY A 598 20.80 8.59 31.23
CA GLY A 598 20.31 7.35 30.63
C GLY A 598 18.80 7.15 30.66
N SER A 599 18.00 8.19 30.98
CA SER A 599 16.52 8.09 30.98
C SER A 599 15.89 8.82 29.80
N GLU A 600 14.83 8.21 29.24
CA GLU A 600 14.09 8.76 28.11
C GLU A 600 13.33 10.04 28.50
N VAL A 601 13.46 11.10 27.71
CA VAL A 601 12.67 12.32 27.85
C VAL A 601 11.48 12.22 26.90
N GLN A 602 10.41 11.55 27.34
CA GLN A 602 9.22 11.25 26.53
C GLN A 602 8.57 12.48 25.87
N ASN A 603 8.69 13.67 26.47
CA ASN A 603 8.22 14.93 25.88
C ASN A 603 8.98 15.35 24.59
N LEU A 604 10.10 14.70 24.28
CA LEU A 604 10.89 14.88 23.07
C LEU A 604 10.74 13.70 22.09
N ARG A 605 9.90 12.69 22.38
CA ARG A 605 9.68 11.56 21.46
C ARG A 605 9.00 12.04 20.17
N VAL A 606 9.53 11.64 19.02
CA VAL A 606 8.93 11.85 17.70
C VAL A 606 8.35 10.54 17.19
N LEU A 607 7.14 10.61 16.61
CA LEU A 607 6.44 9.46 16.01
C LEU A 607 6.00 9.86 14.59
N GLY A 608 6.42 9.10 13.58
CA GLY A 608 6.15 9.41 12.18
C GLY A 608 7.17 10.37 11.54
N GLU A 609 6.89 10.72 10.28
CA GLU A 609 7.73 11.56 9.43
C GLU A 609 7.76 13.02 9.94
N MET A 610 8.96 13.62 10.03
CA MET A 610 9.16 15.02 10.42
C MET A 610 10.06 15.72 9.41
N ASP A 611 9.71 16.95 9.02
CA ASP A 611 10.53 17.74 8.10
C ASP A 611 11.77 18.35 8.76
N ARG A 612 12.71 18.81 7.93
CA ARG A 612 13.99 19.43 8.32
C ARG A 612 13.85 20.60 9.31
N GLU A 613 12.84 21.45 9.13
CA GLU A 613 12.68 22.70 9.88
C GLU A 613 12.04 22.42 11.24
N ALA A 614 11.02 21.55 11.26
CA ALA A 614 10.47 20.99 12.49
C ALA A 614 11.54 20.23 13.30
N PHE A 615 12.37 19.40 12.65
CA PHE A 615 13.40 18.62 13.33
C PHE A 615 14.51 19.50 13.94
N LEU A 616 14.92 20.58 13.24
CA LEU A 616 15.87 21.56 13.81
C LEU A 616 15.27 22.35 14.98
N GLU A 617 14.00 22.73 14.93
CA GLU A 617 13.33 23.35 16.09
C GLU A 617 13.20 22.36 17.26
N HIS A 618 13.04 21.07 16.97
CA HIS A 618 12.95 20.01 17.97
C HIS A 618 14.30 19.72 18.64
N LEU A 619 15.40 19.67 17.87
CA LEU A 619 16.75 19.60 18.43
C LEU A 619 17.07 20.82 19.32
N GLY A 620 16.64 22.03 18.94
CA GLY A 620 16.78 23.21 19.79
C GLY A 620 15.98 23.18 21.10
N LYS A 621 14.89 22.39 21.16
CA LYS A 621 14.17 22.08 22.42
C LYS A 621 14.88 20.99 23.22
N ALA A 622 15.52 20.04 22.56
CA ALA A 622 16.31 18.99 23.18
C ALA A 622 17.57 19.58 23.86
N GLU A 623 18.31 20.47 23.20
CA GLU A 623 19.47 21.18 23.78
C GLU A 623 19.10 22.02 25.02
N ALA A 624 17.84 22.44 25.15
CA ALA A 624 17.34 23.18 26.32
C ALA A 624 16.88 22.29 27.50
N LEU A 625 16.89 20.95 27.35
CA LEU A 625 16.31 19.99 28.29
C LEU A 625 17.23 18.81 28.66
N LEU A 626 18.40 18.68 28.02
CA LEU A 626 19.32 17.55 28.12
C LEU A 626 20.72 18.01 28.58
#